data_AF-A0A2X0K5G8-F1
#
_entry.id   AF-A0A2X0K5G8-F1
#
_cell.length_a   1.000
_cell.length_b   1.000
_cell.length_c   1.000
_cell.angle_alpha   90.00
_cell.angle_beta   90.00
_cell.angle_gamma   90.00
#
_symmetry.space_group_name_H-M   'P 1'
#
loop_
_entity.id
_entity.type
_entity.pdbx_description
1 polymer ?
#
loop_
_entity_poly.entity_id
_entity_poly.type
_entity_poly.pdbx_seq_one_letter_code
_entity_poly.pdbx_strand_id
1 'polypeptide(L)'
;MDELMHKLVSAVLVALLLTVVSAISVATRKRKVARAEGAAPAPAEDPTQALLREARNHDLRRDELAAQGHTAEALGHARAAAERWRLLTDQRPGRFLAERRAALASLAGLLTVAGHESEATRARMEADSLV
;
A
#
# COMPACT_ATOMS: atom_id res chain seq x y z
N MET A 1 -51.44 -34.88 -37.58
CA MET A 1 -51.30 -35.12 -36.12
C MET A 1 -50.03 -34.44 -35.60
N ASP A 2 -49.48 -33.49 -36.34
CA ASP A 2 -48.06 -33.12 -36.28
C ASP A 2 -47.82 -31.78 -35.58
N GLU A 3 -48.83 -30.90 -35.55
CA GLU A 3 -48.71 -29.57 -34.96
C GLU A 3 -48.79 -29.56 -33.42
N LEU A 4 -49.59 -30.46 -32.84
CA LEU A 4 -49.67 -30.63 -31.39
C LEU A 4 -48.39 -31.23 -30.82
N MET A 5 -47.78 -32.18 -31.54
CA MET A 5 -46.50 -32.78 -31.14
C MET A 5 -45.35 -31.77 -31.20
N HIS A 6 -45.32 -30.89 -32.21
CA HIS A 6 -44.27 -29.87 -32.33
C HIS A 6 -44.36 -28.79 -31.23
N LYS A 7 -45.58 -28.40 -30.82
CA LYS A 7 -45.79 -27.44 -29.72
C LYS A 7 -45.39 -28.02 -28.36
N LEU A 8 -45.69 -29.30 -28.12
CA LEU A 8 -45.27 -30.01 -26.90
C LEU A 8 -43.74 -30.14 -26.80
N VAL A 9 -43.07 -30.50 -27.90
CA VAL A 9 -41.61 -30.60 -27.94
C VAL A 9 -40.96 -29.23 -27.70
N SER A 10 -41.46 -28.16 -28.32
CA SER A 10 -40.92 -26.81 -28.14
C SER A 10 -41.10 -26.31 -26.70
N ALA A 11 -42.25 -26.56 -26.07
CA ALA A 11 -42.50 -26.18 -24.67
C ALA A 11 -41.54 -26.88 -23.69
N VAL A 12 -41.30 -28.18 -23.89
CA VAL A 12 -40.34 -28.95 -23.07
C VAL A 12 -38.92 -28.45 -23.29
N LEU A 13 -38.55 -28.14 -24.53
CA LEU A 13 -37.21 -27.67 -24.89
C LEU A 13 -36.94 -26.27 -24.30
N VAL A 14 -37.91 -25.36 -24.31
CA VAL A 14 -37.82 -24.04 -23.68
C VAL A 14 -37.71 -24.15 -22.16
N ALA A 15 -38.49 -25.03 -21.52
CA ALA A 15 -38.40 -25.25 -20.08
C ALA A 15 -37.02 -25.83 -19.67
N LEU A 16 -36.48 -26.76 -20.47
CA LEU A 16 -35.14 -27.29 -20.27
C LEU A 16 -34.06 -26.20 -20.45
N LEU A 17 -34.22 -25.34 -21.44
CA LEU A 17 -33.27 -24.25 -21.71
C LEU A 17 -33.29 -23.21 -20.58
N LEU A 18 -34.46 -22.84 -20.08
CA LEU A 18 -34.61 -21.92 -18.94
C LEU A 18 -34.01 -22.47 -17.65
N THR A 19 -34.21 -23.76 -17.36
CA THR A 19 -33.60 -24.40 -16.17
C THR A 19 -32.08 -24.49 -16.27
N VAL A 20 -31.54 -24.82 -17.45
CA VAL A 20 -30.09 -24.85 -17.70
C VAL A 20 -29.47 -23.46 -17.62
N VAL A 21 -30.09 -22.43 -18.23
CA VAL A 21 -29.62 -21.03 -18.14
C VAL A 21 -29.67 -20.52 -16.70
N SER A 22 -30.71 -20.87 -15.94
CA SER A 22 -30.80 -20.53 -14.51
C SER A 22 -29.69 -21.22 -13.70
N ALA A 23 -29.41 -22.50 -13.93
CA ALA A 23 -28.33 -23.22 -13.26
C ALA A 23 -26.93 -22.65 -13.60
N ILE A 24 -26.70 -22.27 -14.86
CA ILE A 24 -25.45 -21.64 -15.31
C ILE A 24 -25.29 -20.23 -14.71
N SER A 25 -26.38 -19.47 -14.57
CA SER A 25 -26.40 -18.13 -13.97
C SER A 25 -26.13 -18.14 -12.45
N VAL A 26 -26.63 -19.16 -11.73
CA VAL A 26 -26.35 -19.33 -10.29
C VAL A 26 -24.92 -19.81 -10.04
N ALA A 27 -24.37 -20.68 -10.89
CA ALA A 27 -22.98 -21.15 -10.79
C ALA A 27 -21.94 -20.04 -11.03
N THR A 28 -22.27 -19.05 -11.87
CA THR A 28 -21.40 -17.88 -12.12
C THR A 28 -21.52 -16.80 -11.05
N ARG A 29 -22.67 -16.64 -10.37
CA ARG A 29 -22.82 -15.70 -9.23
C ARG A 29 -22.14 -16.16 -7.95
N LYS A 30 -22.17 -17.46 -7.62
CA LYS A 30 -21.56 -17.95 -6.35
C LYS A 30 -20.04 -17.80 -6.30
N ARG A 31 -19.35 -17.73 -7.44
CA ARG A 31 -17.88 -17.49 -7.49
C ARG A 31 -17.48 -16.03 -7.24
N LYS A 32 -18.39 -15.07 -7.42
CA LYS A 32 -18.09 -13.66 -7.14
C LYS A 32 -18.45 -13.24 -5.72
N VAL A 33 -19.48 -13.84 -5.10
CA VAL A 33 -19.93 -13.41 -3.77
C VAL A 33 -19.09 -14.02 -2.64
N ALA A 34 -18.70 -15.30 -2.73
CA ALA A 34 -17.82 -15.90 -1.70
C ALA A 34 -16.37 -15.35 -1.71
N ARG A 35 -15.93 -14.75 -2.82
CA ARG A 35 -14.63 -14.08 -2.93
C ARG A 35 -14.69 -12.60 -2.57
N ALA A 36 -15.89 -12.01 -2.53
CA ALA A 36 -16.11 -10.62 -2.17
C ALA A 36 -16.47 -10.43 -0.69
N GLU A 37 -17.12 -11.41 -0.05
CA GLU A 37 -17.53 -11.30 1.37
C GLU A 37 -16.44 -11.71 2.37
N GLY A 38 -15.45 -12.50 1.98
CA GLY A 38 -14.27 -12.82 2.82
C GLY A 38 -13.08 -11.88 2.61
N ALA A 39 -13.19 -10.97 1.64
CA ALA A 39 -12.16 -10.01 1.26
C ALA A 39 -12.81 -8.64 1.03
N ALA A 40 -13.57 -8.17 2.02
CA ALA A 40 -13.72 -6.73 2.15
C ALA A 40 -12.29 -6.16 2.14
N PRO A 41 -11.89 -5.33 1.16
CA PRO A 41 -10.64 -4.61 1.31
C PRO A 41 -10.75 -3.93 2.67
N ALA A 42 -9.78 -4.18 3.56
CA ALA A 42 -9.64 -3.39 4.78
C ALA A 42 -9.88 -1.94 4.36
N PRO A 43 -10.77 -1.17 5.05
CA PRO A 43 -11.22 0.14 4.59
C PRO A 43 -10.00 0.87 4.05
N ALA A 44 -10.00 1.11 2.73
CA ALA A 44 -8.78 1.44 1.99
C ALA A 44 -8.05 2.52 2.76
N GLU A 45 -6.95 2.13 3.40
CA GLU A 45 -6.29 3.01 4.36
C GLU A 45 -5.96 4.30 3.65
N ASP A 46 -6.20 5.44 4.31
CA ASP A 46 -5.82 6.73 3.77
C ASP A 46 -4.34 6.66 3.35
N PRO A 47 -3.98 6.92 2.08
CA PRO A 47 -2.61 6.87 1.61
C PRO A 47 -1.63 7.68 2.49
N THR A 48 -2.10 8.79 3.07
CA THR A 48 -1.30 9.58 4.00
C THR A 48 -1.06 8.83 5.32
N GLN A 49 -2.03 8.07 5.82
CA GLN A 49 -1.86 7.23 7.04
C GLN A 49 -0.90 6.06 6.79
N ALA A 50 -1.00 5.41 5.63
CA ALA A 50 -0.07 4.35 5.24
C ALA A 50 1.38 4.86 5.21
N LEU A 51 1.61 6.01 4.57
CA LEU A 51 2.92 6.66 4.53
C LEU A 51 3.45 7.07 5.90
N LEU A 52 2.58 7.60 6.77
CA LEU A 52 2.96 7.97 8.14
C LEU A 52 3.45 6.75 8.93
N ARG A 53 2.75 5.62 8.79
CA ARG A 53 3.16 4.38 9.44
C ARG A 53 4.47 3.83 8.86
N GLU A 54 4.63 3.85 7.53
CA GLU A 54 5.89 3.44 6.91
C GLU A 54 7.06 4.29 7.40
N ALA A 55 6.92 5.62 7.43
CA ALA A 55 7.95 6.54 7.89
C ALA A 55 8.41 6.20 9.32
N ARG A 56 7.44 6.05 10.23
CA ARG A 56 7.71 5.69 11.63
C ARG A 56 8.36 4.32 11.77
N ASN A 57 7.91 3.33 11.00
CA ASN A 57 8.51 2.00 11.03
C ASN A 57 9.98 2.03 10.55
N HIS A 58 10.29 2.85 9.54
CA HIS A 58 11.67 3.04 9.11
C HIS A 58 12.50 3.77 10.18
N ASP A 59 11.96 4.78 10.87
CA ASP A 59 12.65 5.44 11.99
C ASP A 59 12.96 4.45 13.12
N LEU A 60 11.98 3.65 13.53
CA LEU A 60 12.16 2.62 14.57
C LEU A 60 13.23 1.60 14.19
N ARG A 61 13.14 1.04 12.98
CA ARG A 61 14.13 0.07 12.48
C ARG A 61 15.52 0.68 12.37
N ARG A 62 15.63 1.93 11.93
CA ARG A 62 16.91 2.66 11.90
C ARG A 62 17.53 2.69 13.29
N ASP A 63 16.75 3.10 14.29
CA ASP A 63 17.25 3.29 15.66
C ASP A 63 17.65 1.95 16.30
N GLU A 64 16.86 0.90 16.10
CA GLU A 64 17.18 -0.47 16.53
C GLU A 64 18.48 -0.99 15.91
N LEU A 65 18.65 -0.81 14.59
CA LEU A 65 19.83 -1.27 13.86
C LEU A 65 21.08 -0.45 14.22
N ALA A 66 20.93 0.86 14.37
CA ALA A 66 22.02 1.74 14.79
C ALA A 66 22.50 1.38 16.20
N ALA A 67 21.59 1.09 17.13
CA ALA A 67 21.93 0.65 18.48
C ALA A 67 22.66 -0.70 18.50
N GLN A 68 22.43 -1.56 17.49
CA GLN A 68 23.12 -2.84 17.30
C GLN A 68 24.45 -2.70 16.53
N GLY A 69 24.79 -1.50 16.05
CA GLY A 69 25.99 -1.26 15.25
C GLY A 69 25.87 -1.63 13.78
N HIS A 70 24.67 -1.96 13.29
CA HIS A 70 24.41 -2.30 11.89
C HIS A 70 24.24 -1.02 11.03
N THR A 71 25.30 -0.21 10.94
CA THR A 71 25.27 1.13 10.32
C THR A 71 24.76 1.13 8.89
N ALA A 72 25.12 0.15 8.06
CA ALA A 72 24.71 0.10 6.65
C ALA A 72 23.19 -0.12 6.50
N GLU A 73 22.62 -1.02 7.29
CA GLU A 73 21.18 -1.31 7.30
C GLU A 73 20.39 -0.15 7.91
N ALA A 74 20.89 0.42 9.00
CA ALA A 74 20.33 1.62 9.62
C ALA A 74 20.28 2.78 8.61
N LEU A 75 21.34 2.97 7.82
CA LEU A 75 21.41 3.99 6.78
C LEU A 75 20.35 3.76 5.67
N GLY A 76 20.10 2.52 5.29
CA GLY A 76 19.01 2.16 4.37
C GLY A 76 17.64 2.60 4.90
N HIS A 77 17.37 2.31 6.18
CA HIS A 77 16.13 2.74 6.84
C HIS A 77 16.05 4.27 7.01
N ALA A 78 17.15 4.95 7.32
CA ALA A 78 17.19 6.41 7.42
C ALA A 78 16.84 7.10 6.09
N ARG A 79 17.38 6.60 4.97
CA ARG A 79 17.04 7.09 3.62
C ARG A 79 15.56 6.88 3.30
N ALA A 80 15.02 5.70 3.62
CA ALA A 80 13.61 5.40 3.42
C ALA A 80 12.70 6.31 4.26
N ALA A 81 13.03 6.54 5.54
CA ALA A 81 12.30 7.45 6.42
C ALA A 81 12.29 8.88 5.86
N ALA A 82 13.46 9.43 5.51
CA ALA A 82 13.58 10.78 4.94
C ALA A 82 12.72 10.95 3.68
N GLU A 83 12.70 9.95 2.80
CA GLU A 83 11.86 9.94 1.61
C GLU A 83 10.35 9.94 1.95
N ARG A 84 9.89 9.11 2.89
CA ARG A 84 8.46 9.09 3.27
C ARG A 84 8.05 10.40 3.93
N TRP A 85 8.89 10.97 4.78
CA TRP A 85 8.63 12.26 5.39
C TRP A 85 8.58 13.39 4.35
N ARG A 86 9.42 13.34 3.30
CA ARG A 86 9.31 14.25 2.15
C ARG A 86 7.96 14.13 1.45
N LEU A 87 7.55 12.91 1.09
CA LEU A 87 6.25 12.66 0.45
C LEU A 87 5.07 13.16 1.30
N LEU A 88 5.16 13.01 2.63
CA LEU A 88 4.15 13.54 3.57
C LEU A 88 4.12 15.07 3.57
N THR A 89 5.28 15.73 3.56
CA THR A 89 5.35 17.21 3.49
C THR A 89 4.84 17.74 2.13
N ASP A 90 5.05 16.99 1.05
CA ASP A 90 4.58 17.37 -0.30
C ASP A 90 3.05 17.21 -0.41
N GLN A 91 2.49 16.14 0.17
CA GLN A 91 1.03 15.90 0.19
C GLN A 91 0.28 16.85 1.13
N ARG A 92 0.93 17.34 2.17
CA ARG A 92 0.36 18.22 3.20
C ARG A 92 1.35 19.34 3.51
N PRO A 93 1.45 20.37 2.65
CA PRO A 93 2.34 21.50 2.87
C PRO A 93 2.13 22.12 4.26
N GLY A 94 3.22 22.40 4.97
CA GLY A 94 3.20 22.94 6.33
C GLY A 94 2.93 21.92 7.45
N ARG A 95 2.69 20.64 7.12
CA ARG A 95 2.63 19.54 8.09
C ARG A 95 3.91 18.71 8.02
N PHE A 96 4.26 18.03 9.11
CA PHE A 96 5.36 17.06 9.20
C PHE A 96 6.77 17.62 8.96
N LEU A 97 6.95 18.95 8.95
CA LEU A 97 8.26 19.58 8.72
C LEU A 97 9.27 19.23 9.82
N ALA A 98 8.82 19.17 11.08
CA ALA A 98 9.68 18.83 12.21
C ALA A 98 10.17 17.37 12.13
N GLU A 99 9.28 16.46 11.77
CA GLU A 99 9.56 15.04 11.58
C GLU A 99 10.50 14.81 10.39
N ARG A 100 10.28 15.49 9.26
CA ARG A 100 11.19 15.46 8.11
C ARG A 100 12.58 15.98 8.49
N ARG A 101 12.65 17.11 9.21
CA ARG A 101 13.92 17.68 9.69
C ARG A 101 14.66 16.71 10.61
N ALA A 102 13.94 16.04 11.52
CA ALA A 102 14.53 15.04 12.40
C ALA A 102 15.06 13.82 11.62
N ALA A 103 14.31 13.32 10.65
CA ALA A 103 14.75 12.20 9.81
C ALA A 103 16.01 12.54 8.99
N LEU A 104 16.09 13.76 8.44
CA LEU A 104 17.28 14.25 7.73
C LEU A 104 18.48 14.42 8.66
N ALA A 105 18.28 14.89 9.89
CA ALA A 105 19.35 14.99 10.89
C ALA A 105 19.90 13.62 11.28
N SER A 106 19.03 12.63 11.50
CA SER A 106 19.46 11.25 11.77
C SER A 106 20.15 10.61 10.56
N LEU A 107 19.66 10.87 9.35
CA LEU A 107 20.32 10.44 8.10
C LEU A 107 21.73 11.04 7.99
N ALA A 108 21.89 12.34 8.24
CA ALA A 108 23.20 12.99 8.23
C ALA A 108 24.16 12.41 9.26
N GLY A 109 23.68 12.10 10.48
CA GLY A 109 24.48 11.45 11.51
C GLY A 109 25.01 10.09 11.05
N LEU A 110 24.15 9.25 10.49
CA LEU A 110 24.55 7.92 9.98
C LEU A 110 25.48 8.01 8.77
N LEU A 111 25.27 8.98 7.87
CA LEU A 111 26.16 9.23 6.75
C LEU A 111 27.57 9.62 7.21
N THR A 112 27.69 10.47 8.24
CA THR A 112 28.98 10.79 8.86
C THR A 112 29.65 9.55 9.45
N VAL A 113 28.93 8.72 10.20
CA VAL A 113 29.48 7.46 10.75
C VAL A 113 29.96 6.52 9.64
N ALA A 114 29.27 6.50 8.50
CA ALA A 114 29.64 5.68 7.35
C ALA A 114 30.69 6.34 6.42
N GLY A 115 31.21 7.53 6.75
CA GLY A 115 32.23 8.24 5.97
C GLY A 115 31.73 9.00 4.74
N HIS A 116 30.41 9.16 4.58
CA HIS A 116 29.77 9.85 3.46
C HIS A 116 29.53 11.35 3.75
N GLU A 117 30.59 12.11 4.04
CA GLU A 117 30.48 13.51 4.50
C GLU A 117 29.79 14.47 3.52
N SER A 118 29.98 14.27 2.21
CA SER A 118 29.30 15.09 1.20
C SER A 118 27.78 14.93 1.25
N GLU A 119 27.30 13.68 1.36
CA GLU A 119 25.88 13.38 1.50
C GLU A 119 25.34 13.88 2.85
N ALA A 120 26.11 13.70 3.94
CA ALA A 120 25.74 14.17 5.27
C ALA A 120 25.53 15.70 5.28
N THR A 121 26.42 16.44 4.63
CA THR A 121 26.33 17.90 4.51
C THR A 121 25.08 18.32 3.74
N ARG A 122 24.76 17.65 2.63
CA ARG A 122 23.54 17.91 1.87
C ARG A 122 22.28 17.67 2.72
N ALA A 123 22.25 16.57 3.47
CA ALA A 123 21.12 16.26 4.34
C ALA A 123 20.94 17.29 5.46
N ARG A 124 22.04 17.82 6.04
CA ARG A 124 21.98 18.93 7.02
C ARG A 124 21.43 20.20 6.40
N MET A 125 21.94 20.59 5.22
CA MET A 125 21.44 21.78 4.51
C MET A 125 19.95 21.66 4.17
N GLU A 126 19.50 20.49 3.74
CA GLU A 126 18.09 20.23 3.50
C GLU A 126 17.28 20.33 4.79
N ALA A 127 17.77 19.78 5.91
CA ALA A 127 17.11 19.88 7.21
C ALA A 127 16.97 21.33 7.67
N ASP A 128 18.02 22.13 7.51
CA ASP A 128 18.04 23.56 7.90
C ASP A 128 17.10 24.40 7.04
N SER A 129 16.86 24.00 5.78
CA SER A 129 15.89 24.68 4.90
C SER A 129 14.42 24.48 5.29
N LEU A 130 14.13 23.59 6.23
CA LEU A 130 12.77 23.31 6.72
C LEU A 130 12.37 24.15 7.95
N VAL A 131 13.26 25.03 8.41
CA VAL A 131 13.07 25.93 9.58
C VAL A 131 12.43 27.25 9.17
#